data_AF-A0A2D5YKS2-F1
#
_entry.id   AF-A0A2D5YKS2-F1
#
_cell.length_a   1.000
_cell.length_b   1.000
_cell.length_c   1.000
_cell.angle_alpha   90.00
_cell.angle_beta   90.00
_cell.angle_gamma   90.00
#
_symmetry.space_group_name_H-M   'P 1'
#
loop_
_entity.id
_entity.type
_entity.pdbx_description
1 polymer ?
#
loop_
_entity_poly.entity_id
_entity_poly.type
_entity_poly.pdbx_seq_one_letter_code
_entity_poly.pdbx_strand_id
1 'polypeptide(L)' 'MFGLFKKDPIQKLEIEYANILEKAVEAQRNGNIELYSQLSFDAEKILNEIDRHNELKEASK' A
#
# COMPACT_ATOMS: atom_id res chain seq x y z
N MET A 1 23.11 -14.89 3.57
CA MET A 1 23.27 -13.77 4.51
C MET A 1 21.88 -13.39 5.01
N PHE A 2 21.43 -13.99 6.10
CA PHE A 2 20.08 -13.78 6.65
C PHE A 2 20.21 -13.04 7.98
N GLY A 3 20.46 -11.73 7.89
CA GLY A 3 20.44 -10.84 9.04
C GLY A 3 19.00 -10.39 9.30
N LEU A 4 18.36 -10.96 10.32
CA LEU A 4 17.46 -10.28 11.27
C LEU A 4 16.67 -9.05 10.78
N PHE A 5 15.98 -9.12 9.64
CA PHE A 5 15.05 -8.06 9.27
C PHE A 5 13.79 -8.23 10.10
N LYS A 6 13.70 -7.50 11.22
CA LYS A 6 12.39 -7.12 11.75
C LYS A 6 11.66 -6.47 10.57
N LYS A 7 10.72 -7.18 9.96
CA LYS A 7 9.96 -6.69 8.81
C LYS A 7 9.23 -5.46 9.32
N ASP A 8 9.66 -4.27 8.88
CA ASP A 8 8.98 -3.04 9.24
C ASP A 8 7.53 -3.19 8.77
N PRO A 9 6.53 -3.11 9.67
CA PRO A 9 5.14 -3.23 9.27
C PRO A 9 4.77 -2.22 8.17
N ILE A 10 5.43 -1.06 8.14
CA ILE A 10 5.27 -0.05 7.10
C ILE A 10 5.79 -0.57 5.75
N GLN A 11 6.96 -1.20 5.70
CA GLN A 11 7.51 -1.77 4.45
C GLN A 11 6.59 -2.83 3.85
N LYS A 12 5.88 -3.60 4.68
CA LYS A 12 4.91 -4.57 4.17
C LYS A 12 3.74 -3.85 3.47
N LEU A 13 3.21 -2.81 4.09
CA LEU A 13 2.11 -2.01 3.54
C LEU A 13 2.53 -1.26 2.26
N GLU A 14 3.75 -0.73 2.20
CA GLU A 14 4.30 -0.09 1.00
C GLU A 14 4.37 -1.05 -0.20
N ILE A 15 4.83 -2.28 0.03
CA ILE A 15 4.85 -3.33 -1.00
C ILE A 15 3.42 -3.67 -1.45
N GLU A 16 2.47 -3.78 -0.52
CA GLU A 16 1.07 -4.06 -0.82
C GLU A 16 0.43 -2.93 -1.63
N TYR A 17 0.68 -1.69 -1.25
CA TYR A 17 0.27 -0.48 -1.94
C TYR A 17 0.80 -0.42 -3.38
N ALA A 18 2.09 -0.71 -3.58
CA ALA A 18 2.68 -0.75 -4.91
C ALA A 18 2.01 -1.81 -5.82
N ASN A 19 1.79 -3.01 -5.27
CA ASN A 19 1.16 -4.11 -6.01
C ASN A 19 -0.29 -3.80 -6.40
N ILE A 20 -1.06 -3.14 -5.53
CA ILE A 20 -2.46 -2.80 -5.85
C ILE A 20 -2.54 -1.67 -6.88
N LEU A 21 -1.62 -0.71 -6.85
CA LEU A 21 -1.52 0.33 -7.87
C LEU A 21 -1.17 -0.24 -9.24
N GLU A 22 -0.25 -1.21 -9.32
CA GLU A 22 0.09 -1.88 -10.57
C GLU A 22 -1.16 -2.53 -11.20
N LYS A 23 -1.93 -3.27 -10.40
CA LYS A 23 -3.20 -3.87 -10.83
C LYS A 23 -4.24 -2.81 -11.23
N ALA A 24 -4.29 -1.68 -10.51
CA ALA A 24 -5.21 -0.60 -10.84
C ALA A 24 -4.87 0.01 -12.21
N VAL A 25 -3.57 0.23 -12.49
CA VAL A 25 -3.12 0.72 -13.80
C VAL A 25 -3.45 -0.28 -14.92
N GLU A 26 -3.26 -1.57 -14.69
CA GLU A 26 -3.68 -2.60 -15.65
C GLU A 26 -5.19 -2.57 -15.92
N ALA A 27 -6.00 -2.47 -14.86
CA ALA A 27 -7.47 -2.34 -14.94
C ALA A 27 -7.90 -1.05 -15.66
N GLN A 28 -7.20 0.06 -15.44
CA GLN A 28 -7.48 1.29 -16.17
C GLN A 28 -7.14 1.14 -17.66
N ARG A 29 -5.99 0.55 -17.98
CA ARG A 29 -5.51 0.38 -19.36
C ARG A 29 -6.36 -0.59 -20.16
N ASN A 30 -6.95 -1.61 -19.52
CA ASN A 30 -7.86 -2.54 -20.17
C ASN A 30 -9.31 -2.04 -20.22
N GLY A 31 -9.60 -0.86 -19.64
CA GLY A 31 -10.93 -0.25 -19.63
C GLY A 31 -11.89 -0.82 -18.58
N ASN A 32 -11.41 -1.64 -17.64
CA ASN A 32 -12.21 -2.14 -16.53
C ASN A 32 -12.30 -1.09 -15.41
N ILE A 33 -13.21 -0.12 -15.62
CA ILE A 33 -13.39 1.02 -14.71
C ILE A 33 -13.89 0.58 -13.34
N GLU A 34 -14.80 -0.39 -13.27
CA GLU A 34 -15.31 -0.92 -11.99
C GLU A 34 -14.18 -1.48 -11.13
N LEU A 35 -13.33 -2.33 -11.71
CA LEU A 35 -12.18 -2.89 -11.02
C LEU A 35 -11.15 -1.81 -10.67
N TYR A 36 -10.89 -0.86 -11.56
CA TYR A 36 -10.00 0.27 -11.27
C TYR A 36 -10.49 1.08 -10.07
N SER A 37 -11.79 1.40 -10.00
CA SER A 37 -12.39 2.12 -8.89
C SER A 37 -12.25 1.34 -7.58
N GLN A 38 -12.50 0.04 -7.59
CA GLN A 38 -12.34 -0.80 -6.41
C GLN A 38 -10.88 -0.85 -5.94
N LEU A 39 -9.94 -1.11 -6.86
CA LEU A 39 -8.51 -1.19 -6.55
C LEU A 39 -7.96 0.15 -6.04
N SER A 40 -8.42 1.27 -6.61
CA SER A 40 -8.04 2.61 -6.15
C SER A 40 -8.55 2.89 -4.74
N PHE A 41 -9.78 2.51 -4.43
CA PHE A 41 -10.35 2.63 -3.08
C PHE A 41 -9.59 1.79 -2.05
N ASP A 42 -9.20 0.56 -2.42
CA ASP A 42 -8.42 -0.30 -1.52
C ASP A 42 -6.97 0.20 -1.38
N ALA A 43 -6.38 0.79 -2.43
CA ALA A 43 -5.08 1.44 -2.34
C ALA A 43 -5.09 2.62 -1.35
N GLU A 44 -6.14 3.43 -1.36
CA GLU A 44 -6.30 4.55 -0.43
C GLU A 44 -6.41 4.10 1.03
N LYS A 45 -7.06 2.96 1.30
CA LYS A 45 -7.06 2.37 2.65
C LYS A 45 -5.65 1.99 3.12
N ILE A 46 -4.87 1.36 2.25
CA ILE A 46 -3.49 0.96 2.58
C ILE A 46 -2.63 2.20 2.84
N LEU A 47 -2.80 3.25 2.02
CA LEU A 47 -2.09 4.52 2.21
C LEU A 47 -2.43 5.15 3.57
N ASN A 48 -3.71 5.19 3.95
CA ASN A 48 -4.14 5.67 5.26
C ASN A 48 -3.53 4.86 6.42
N GLU A 49 -3.35 3.55 6.26
CA GLU A 49 -2.68 2.71 7.26
C GLU A 49 -1.19 3.05 7.37
N ILE A 50 -0.50 3.27 6.24
CA ILE A 50 0.90 3.71 6.20
C ILE A 50 1.05 5.04 6.93
N ASP A 51 0.21 6.02 6.61
CA ASP A 51 0.25 7.35 7.21
C ASP A 51 0.03 7.27 8.73
N ARG A 52 -0.97 6.50 9.17
CA ARG A 52 -1.21 6.27 10.60
C ARG A 52 0.00 5.65 11.30
N HIS A 53 0.66 4.67 10.68
CA HIS A 53 1.86 4.06 11.24
C HIS A 53 3.02 5.06 11.34
N ASN A 54 3.19 5.93 10.34
CA ASN A 54 4.19 6.98 10.35
C ASN A 54 3.92 8.02 11.45
N GLU A 55 2.68 8.47 11.60
CA GLU A 55 2.28 9.40 12.67
C GLU A 55 2.57 8.82 14.06
N LEU A 56 2.21 7.55 14.30
CA LEU A 56 2.49 6.87 15.58
C LEU A 56 3.99 6.75 15.86
N LYS A 57 4.79 6.52 14.81
CA LYS A 57 6.25 6.43 14.91
C LYS A 57 6.88 7.77 15.29
N GLU A 58 6.42 8.86 14.69
CA GLU A 58 6.88 10.22 15.03
C GLU A 58 6.40 10.67 16.41
N ALA A 59 5.18 10.29 16.84
CA ALA A 59 4.67 10.61 18.18
C ALA A 59 5.37 9.83 19.30
N SER A 60 6.04 8.72 18.98
CA SER A 60 6.79 7.87 19.93
C SER A 60 8.26 8.26 20.07
N LYS A 61 8.71 9.31 19.38
CA LYS A 61 10.08 9.79 19.32
C LYS A 61 10.29 11.00 20.23
#